data_AF-A0A7S1GAB0-F1
#
_entry.id   AF-A0A7S1GAB0-F1
#
_cell.length_a   1.000
_cell.length_b   1.000
_cell.length_c   1.000
_cell.angle_alpha   90.00
_cell.angle_beta   90.00
_cell.angle_gamma   90.00
#
_symmetry.space_group_name_H-M   'P 1'
#
loop_
_entity.id
_entity.type
_entity.pdbx_description
1 polymer ?
#
loop_
_entity_poly.entity_id
_entity_poly.type
_entity_poly.pdbx_seq_one_letter_code
_entity_poly.pdbx_strand_id
1 'polypeptide(L)'
;DIASVVRSAATKTAVDRVKQLVERYQKLKLRNFHDGEPDDNASAVLRDAAGPLEEAAVQFARLNISYNPSYAEKIFRGLLPKVGSAVKAATAAMGERGAKILDEAHRNIKILKERNDAAGNPKDAATQSLRDAEEVVDVADAAEEAMSKAVEGGGVATFEVVDMFLTAVAEARDEVNKAGLNMTSRFEKIIKEADVRLKRAKTVLRKSTARHEWINEFGADVSGGGREKEQNDEYKVAAQRALERCAEVVAKVEEAKQAMGKGGMQPHLADAYVRAARALPKAAEEVTATVARRTAEAIEVAKAYTKQASASMEALGAINDAARNPKDEATKAYDVFAEAVVEAEDAVQDLEEVMSKGGKLGEEETEEVVSDLIDMMEPLHKASDKAFDAMHDRCWETLDRLEAAIKGAKAARKKVAARNKVRSSKKVSAMLAAADSQLTQARACYDEAETAEEKREDEPEAVKDSSDLAHIQHLLRLADRMAQHRTAAVEETDRARKEMAAREAEALERARREVSDQRQLFKEIDARQRAAGSPQDSATELVKDADDAFEDAGEALSAAAEA
;
A
#
# COMPACT_ATOMS: atom_id res chain seq x y z
N ASP A 1 8.49 -82.47 12.83
CA ASP A 1 7.12 -82.98 12.62
C ASP A 1 6.74 -83.48 11.21
N ILE A 2 7.67 -83.69 10.26
CA ILE A 2 7.31 -84.26 8.93
C ILE A 2 6.77 -85.70 9.06
N ALA A 3 7.30 -86.49 10.00
CA ALA A 3 6.84 -87.84 10.29
C ALA A 3 5.46 -87.92 10.98
N SER A 4 4.93 -86.82 11.54
CA SER A 4 3.57 -86.78 12.11
C SER A 4 2.54 -86.36 11.04
N VAL A 5 2.91 -85.45 10.14
CA VAL A 5 2.12 -85.08 8.95
C VAL A 5 2.00 -86.25 7.96
N VAL A 6 3.07 -87.00 7.71
CA VAL A 6 3.04 -88.20 6.86
C VAL A 6 2.22 -89.33 7.49
N ARG A 7 2.26 -89.50 8.82
CA ARG A 7 1.40 -90.47 9.54
C ARG A 7 -0.08 -90.07 9.58
N SER A 8 -0.38 -88.76 9.67
CA SER A 8 -1.73 -88.18 9.55
C SER A 8 -2.31 -88.30 8.14
N ALA A 9 -1.49 -88.16 7.09
CA ALA A 9 -1.92 -88.36 5.72
C ALA A 9 -2.20 -89.84 5.39
N ALA A 10 -1.47 -90.77 6.03
CA ALA A 10 -1.62 -92.21 5.82
C ALA A 10 -2.91 -92.82 6.43
N THR A 11 -3.59 -92.11 7.34
CA THR A 11 -4.82 -92.59 8.01
C THR A 11 -6.12 -91.96 7.50
N LYS A 12 -6.06 -90.92 6.65
CA LYS A 12 -7.25 -90.26 6.08
C LYS A 12 -7.81 -91.03 4.89
N THR A 13 -9.09 -91.40 4.96
CA THR A 13 -9.83 -92.07 3.87
C THR A 13 -9.93 -91.17 2.63
N ALA A 14 -10.23 -91.73 1.45
CA ALA A 14 -10.46 -90.91 0.25
C ALA A 14 -11.63 -89.94 0.47
N VAL A 15 -12.63 -90.37 1.23
CA VAL A 15 -13.78 -89.57 1.67
C VAL A 15 -13.32 -88.31 2.42
N ASP A 16 -12.46 -88.45 3.44
CA ASP A 16 -11.97 -87.33 4.25
C ASP A 16 -11.12 -86.34 3.43
N ARG A 17 -10.35 -86.87 2.48
CA ARG A 17 -9.52 -86.04 1.58
C ARG A 17 -10.38 -85.23 0.63
N VAL A 18 -11.44 -85.81 0.05
CA VAL A 18 -12.38 -85.07 -0.80
C VAL A 18 -13.13 -84.01 0.00
N LYS A 19 -13.55 -84.30 1.24
CA LYS A 19 -14.17 -83.28 2.12
C LYS A 19 -13.24 -82.08 2.35
N GLN A 20 -11.98 -82.33 2.68
CA GLN A 20 -10.98 -81.25 2.86
C GLN A 20 -10.81 -80.42 1.58
N LEU A 21 -10.81 -81.05 0.40
CA LEU A 21 -10.72 -80.32 -0.87
C LEU A 21 -11.97 -79.46 -1.14
N VAL A 22 -13.16 -79.96 -0.80
CA VAL A 22 -14.41 -79.19 -0.90
C VAL A 22 -14.38 -77.96 0.03
N GLU A 23 -13.96 -78.13 1.29
CA GLU A 23 -13.82 -77.02 2.25
C GLU A 23 -12.83 -75.96 1.76
N ARG A 24 -11.68 -76.40 1.22
CA ARG A 24 -10.68 -75.50 0.62
C ARG A 24 -11.24 -74.71 -0.55
N TYR A 25 -11.97 -75.36 -1.45
CA TYR A 25 -12.62 -74.65 -2.55
C TYR A 25 -13.67 -73.64 -2.06
N GLN A 26 -14.47 -73.99 -1.06
CA GLN A 26 -15.46 -73.06 -0.48
C GLN A 26 -14.79 -71.81 0.08
N LYS A 27 -13.62 -71.93 0.71
CA LYS A 27 -12.82 -70.77 1.12
C LYS A 27 -12.37 -69.90 -0.05
N LEU A 28 -11.86 -70.51 -1.14
CA LEU A 28 -11.46 -69.76 -2.34
C LEU A 28 -12.66 -69.06 -2.99
N LYS A 29 -13.81 -69.73 -3.06
CA LYS A 29 -15.05 -69.15 -3.58
C LYS A 29 -15.51 -67.97 -2.71
N LEU A 30 -15.45 -68.10 -1.39
CA LEU A 30 -15.79 -67.02 -0.46
C LEU A 30 -14.85 -65.82 -0.63
N ARG A 31 -13.54 -66.05 -0.79
CA ARG A 31 -12.58 -64.99 -1.11
C ARG A 31 -12.92 -64.30 -2.43
N ASN A 32 -13.17 -65.07 -3.49
CA ASN A 32 -13.57 -64.53 -4.78
C ASN A 32 -14.83 -63.66 -4.68
N PHE A 33 -15.78 -64.07 -3.84
CA PHE A 33 -16.97 -63.28 -3.55
C PHE A 33 -16.63 -61.97 -2.81
N HIS A 34 -15.77 -62.02 -1.79
CA HIS A 34 -15.29 -60.81 -1.09
C HIS A 34 -14.50 -59.87 -2.01
N ASP A 35 -13.81 -60.41 -3.01
CA ASP A 35 -13.14 -59.62 -4.06
C ASP A 35 -14.12 -58.99 -5.06
N GLY A 36 -15.42 -59.32 -4.99
CA GLY A 36 -16.48 -58.80 -5.87
C GLY A 36 -16.72 -59.63 -7.14
N GLU A 37 -16.27 -60.89 -7.15
CA GLU A 37 -16.38 -61.81 -8.30
C GLU A 37 -15.88 -61.21 -9.62
N PRO A 38 -14.63 -60.70 -9.66
CA PRO A 38 -14.12 -60.01 -10.85
C PRO A 38 -14.09 -60.96 -12.06
N ASP A 39 -14.42 -60.44 -13.25
CA ASP A 39 -14.43 -61.24 -14.49
C ASP A 39 -13.01 -61.44 -15.03
N ASP A 40 -12.26 -62.34 -14.39
CA ASP A 40 -10.90 -62.68 -14.74
C ASP A 40 -10.66 -64.21 -14.80
N ASN A 41 -9.40 -64.61 -15.06
CA ASN A 41 -9.01 -66.01 -15.14
C ASN A 41 -9.29 -66.80 -13.86
N ALA A 42 -9.08 -66.21 -12.68
CA ALA A 42 -9.27 -66.91 -11.41
C ALA A 42 -10.76 -67.19 -11.14
N SER A 43 -11.65 -66.25 -11.48
CA SER A 43 -13.09 -66.47 -11.41
C SER A 43 -13.57 -67.50 -12.44
N ALA A 44 -12.99 -67.52 -13.64
CA ALA A 44 -13.28 -68.54 -14.65
C ALA A 44 -12.86 -69.94 -14.17
N VAL A 45 -11.63 -70.08 -13.68
CA VAL A 45 -11.11 -71.37 -13.16
C VAL A 45 -11.88 -71.84 -11.92
N LEU A 46 -12.32 -70.93 -11.06
CA LEU A 46 -13.21 -71.28 -9.94
C LEU A 46 -14.56 -71.83 -10.43
N ARG A 47 -15.18 -71.21 -11.44
CA ARG A 47 -16.42 -71.72 -12.05
C ARG A 47 -16.22 -73.11 -12.65
N ASP A 48 -15.13 -73.33 -13.39
CA ASP A 48 -14.82 -74.63 -13.99
C ASP A 48 -14.55 -75.70 -12.93
N ALA A 49 -13.94 -75.32 -11.81
CA ALA A 49 -13.70 -76.22 -10.69
C ALA A 49 -14.97 -76.65 -9.95
N ALA A 50 -16.10 -75.93 -10.13
CA ALA A 50 -17.37 -76.28 -9.49
C ALA A 50 -17.91 -77.64 -9.92
N GLY A 51 -17.78 -78.02 -11.20
CA GLY A 51 -18.36 -79.27 -11.72
C GLY A 51 -17.88 -80.54 -11.01
N PRO A 52 -16.57 -80.79 -10.89
CA PRO A 52 -16.04 -81.94 -10.14
C PRO A 52 -16.44 -81.94 -8.65
N LEU A 53 -16.62 -80.76 -8.06
CA LEU A 53 -17.00 -80.59 -6.65
C LEU A 53 -18.50 -80.82 -6.43
N GLU A 54 -19.35 -80.42 -7.37
CA GLU A 54 -20.77 -80.76 -7.39
C GLU A 54 -20.97 -82.26 -7.58
N GLU A 55 -20.19 -82.91 -8.47
CA GLU A 55 -20.16 -84.37 -8.63
C GLU A 55 -19.83 -85.04 -7.27
N ALA A 56 -18.84 -84.52 -6.54
CA ALA A 56 -18.49 -85.01 -5.21
C ALA A 56 -19.59 -84.77 -4.17
N ALA A 57 -20.23 -83.60 -4.17
CA ALA A 57 -21.34 -83.28 -3.26
C ALA A 57 -22.56 -84.19 -3.47
N VAL A 58 -22.92 -84.48 -4.73
CA VAL A 58 -23.97 -85.43 -5.08
C VAL A 58 -23.62 -86.84 -4.58
N GLN A 59 -22.36 -87.28 -4.72
CA GLN A 59 -21.95 -88.58 -4.17
C GLN A 59 -21.96 -88.59 -2.63
N PHE A 60 -21.59 -87.48 -1.95
CA PHE A 60 -21.74 -87.38 -0.50
C PHE A 60 -23.20 -87.56 -0.08
N ALA A 61 -24.13 -86.84 -0.72
CA ALA A 61 -25.56 -86.94 -0.42
C ALA A 61 -26.12 -88.36 -0.66
N ARG A 62 -25.73 -88.98 -1.78
CA ARG A 62 -26.16 -90.34 -2.16
C ARG A 62 -25.62 -91.42 -1.21
N LEU A 63 -24.34 -91.31 -0.85
CA LEU A 63 -23.65 -92.32 -0.04
C LEU A 63 -23.90 -92.14 1.47
N ASN A 64 -24.34 -90.96 1.91
CA ASN A 64 -24.82 -90.76 3.29
C ASN A 64 -26.08 -91.59 3.60
N ILE A 65 -26.81 -92.03 2.57
CA ILE A 65 -28.03 -92.85 2.68
C ILE A 65 -27.71 -94.36 2.53
N SER A 66 -26.55 -94.74 1.98
CA SER A 66 -26.14 -96.12 1.72
C SER A 66 -24.95 -96.53 2.60
N TYR A 67 -25.22 -97.26 3.68
CA TYR A 67 -24.28 -97.59 4.75
C TYR A 67 -23.22 -98.66 4.39
N ASN A 68 -22.56 -98.55 3.22
CA ASN A 68 -21.39 -99.37 2.90
C ASN A 68 -20.12 -98.51 2.74
N PRO A 69 -19.30 -98.39 3.80
CA PRO A 69 -18.07 -97.61 3.78
C PRO A 69 -17.08 -98.01 2.69
N SER A 70 -17.01 -99.30 2.34
CA SER A 70 -16.08 -99.81 1.33
C SER A 70 -16.46 -99.37 -0.09
N TYR A 71 -17.76 -99.25 -0.37
CA TYR A 71 -18.26 -98.78 -1.66
C TYR A 71 -18.07 -97.27 -1.83
N ALA A 72 -18.35 -96.50 -0.77
CA ALA A 72 -18.09 -95.06 -0.75
C ALA A 72 -16.60 -94.76 -0.99
N GLU A 73 -15.70 -95.47 -0.30
CA GLU A 73 -14.26 -95.30 -0.46
C GLU A 73 -13.79 -95.52 -1.91
N LYS A 74 -14.33 -96.53 -2.62
CA LYS A 74 -13.99 -96.80 -4.02
C LYS A 74 -14.44 -95.65 -4.94
N ILE A 75 -15.64 -95.11 -4.74
CA ILE A 75 -16.16 -93.98 -5.52
C ILE A 75 -15.33 -92.72 -5.27
N PHE A 76 -15.11 -92.36 -4.00
CA PHE A 76 -14.34 -91.16 -3.65
C PHE A 76 -12.87 -91.26 -4.07
N ARG A 77 -12.28 -92.45 -4.10
CA ARG A 77 -10.93 -92.66 -4.67
C ARG A 77 -10.88 -92.36 -6.17
N GLY A 78 -11.96 -92.62 -6.91
CA GLY A 78 -12.07 -92.25 -8.32
C GLY A 78 -12.32 -90.75 -8.56
N LEU A 79 -13.00 -90.08 -7.63
CA LEU A 79 -13.25 -88.62 -7.68
C LEU A 79 -12.03 -87.79 -7.22
N LEU A 80 -11.21 -88.33 -6.32
CA LEU A 80 -10.10 -87.62 -5.70
C LEU A 80 -9.14 -86.96 -6.71
N PRO A 81 -8.74 -87.60 -7.83
CA PRO A 81 -7.88 -86.94 -8.83
C PRO A 81 -8.58 -85.77 -9.53
N LYS A 82 -9.87 -85.91 -9.86
CA LYS A 82 -10.65 -84.85 -10.52
C LYS A 82 -10.79 -83.62 -9.61
N VAL A 83 -11.27 -83.85 -8.38
CA VAL A 83 -11.45 -82.79 -7.38
C VAL A 83 -10.11 -82.18 -7.00
N GLY A 84 -9.08 -83.01 -6.80
CA GLY A 84 -7.73 -82.55 -6.48
C GLY A 84 -7.14 -81.66 -7.57
N SER A 85 -7.30 -82.02 -8.85
CA SER A 85 -6.84 -81.22 -9.98
C SER A 85 -7.60 -79.89 -10.07
N ALA A 86 -8.93 -79.92 -9.91
CA ALA A 86 -9.78 -78.72 -9.95
C ALA A 86 -9.41 -77.71 -8.86
N VAL A 87 -9.29 -78.17 -7.60
CA VAL A 87 -8.90 -77.31 -6.47
C VAL A 87 -7.48 -76.79 -6.63
N LYS A 88 -6.55 -77.60 -7.15
CA LYS A 88 -5.18 -77.17 -7.45
C LYS A 88 -5.14 -76.06 -8.49
N ALA A 89 -5.90 -76.19 -9.58
CA ALA A 89 -6.00 -75.14 -10.61
C ALA A 89 -6.59 -73.85 -10.04
N ALA A 90 -7.68 -73.94 -9.28
CA ALA A 90 -8.28 -72.78 -8.62
C ALA A 90 -7.34 -72.10 -7.61
N THR A 91 -6.58 -72.89 -6.84
CA THR A 91 -5.59 -72.36 -5.89
C THR A 91 -4.48 -71.60 -6.61
N ALA A 92 -3.95 -72.16 -7.71
CA ALA A 92 -2.92 -71.50 -8.51
C ALA A 92 -3.43 -70.19 -9.13
N ALA A 93 -4.62 -70.21 -9.73
CA ALA A 93 -5.20 -69.01 -10.36
C ALA A 93 -5.48 -67.89 -9.34
N MET A 94 -5.98 -68.22 -8.14
CA MET A 94 -6.16 -67.24 -7.07
C MET A 94 -4.81 -66.70 -6.57
N GLY A 95 -3.78 -67.54 -6.46
CA GLY A 95 -2.41 -67.11 -6.15
C GLY A 95 -1.86 -66.13 -7.18
N GLU A 96 -2.00 -66.41 -8.48
CA GLU A 96 -1.61 -65.49 -9.55
C GLU A 96 -2.37 -64.15 -9.49
N ARG A 97 -3.66 -64.17 -9.14
CA ARG A 97 -4.41 -62.94 -8.91
C ARG A 97 -3.84 -62.17 -7.71
N GLY A 98 -3.56 -62.86 -6.60
CA GLY A 98 -2.95 -62.27 -5.41
C GLY A 98 -1.65 -61.54 -5.72
N ALA A 99 -0.76 -62.16 -6.53
CA ALA A 99 0.49 -61.54 -6.97
C ALA A 99 0.25 -60.23 -7.76
N LYS A 100 -0.73 -60.22 -8.68
CA LYS A 100 -1.10 -59.00 -9.41
C LYS A 100 -1.63 -57.88 -8.49
N ILE A 101 -2.43 -58.23 -7.48
CA ILE A 101 -2.94 -57.27 -6.50
C ILE A 101 -1.78 -56.71 -5.67
N LEU A 102 -0.81 -57.55 -5.29
CA LEU A 102 0.39 -57.12 -4.57
C LEU A 102 1.24 -56.17 -5.43
N ASP A 103 1.45 -56.47 -6.72
CA ASP A 103 2.12 -55.56 -7.67
C ASP A 103 1.41 -54.20 -7.80
N GLU A 104 0.08 -54.18 -7.72
CA GLU A 104 -0.71 -52.95 -7.68
C GLU A 104 -0.53 -52.20 -6.36
N ALA A 105 -0.50 -52.91 -5.23
CA ALA A 105 -0.23 -52.33 -3.92
C ALA A 105 1.15 -51.66 -3.87
N HIS A 106 2.20 -52.31 -4.40
CA HIS A 106 3.54 -51.73 -4.55
C HIS A 106 3.55 -50.43 -5.36
N ARG A 107 2.88 -50.44 -6.52
CA ARG A 107 2.74 -49.24 -7.37
C ARG A 107 2.03 -48.11 -6.64
N ASN A 108 0.98 -48.43 -5.89
CA ASN A 108 0.24 -47.44 -5.11
C ASN A 108 1.06 -46.89 -3.95
N ILE A 109 1.78 -47.72 -3.20
CA ILE A 109 2.71 -47.25 -2.15
C ILE A 109 3.73 -46.29 -2.73
N LYS A 110 4.33 -46.61 -3.87
CA LYS A 110 5.28 -45.72 -4.54
C LYS A 110 4.67 -44.35 -4.83
N ILE A 111 3.46 -44.32 -5.41
CA ILE A 111 2.72 -43.08 -5.68
C ILE A 111 2.42 -42.33 -4.37
N LEU A 112 2.02 -43.03 -3.31
CA LEU A 112 1.71 -42.42 -2.02
C LEU A 112 2.96 -41.87 -1.32
N LYS A 113 4.13 -42.50 -1.46
CA LYS A 113 5.43 -41.99 -0.99
C LYS A 113 5.79 -40.68 -1.68
N GLU A 114 5.73 -40.66 -3.02
CA GLU A 114 6.00 -39.45 -3.80
C GLU A 114 5.09 -38.29 -3.37
N ARG A 115 3.79 -38.57 -3.15
CA ARG A 115 2.83 -37.60 -2.61
C ARG A 115 3.17 -37.14 -1.20
N ASN A 116 3.59 -38.05 -0.32
CA ASN A 116 3.97 -37.71 1.05
C ASN A 116 5.21 -36.82 1.10
N ASP A 117 6.20 -37.13 0.26
CA ASP A 117 7.44 -36.37 0.12
C ASP A 117 7.16 -34.94 -0.35
N ALA A 118 6.28 -34.78 -1.35
CA ALA A 118 5.88 -33.47 -1.83
C ALA A 118 5.10 -32.65 -0.80
N ALA A 119 4.29 -33.32 0.02
CA ALA A 119 3.66 -32.73 1.19
C ALA A 119 4.67 -32.40 2.31
N GLY A 120 5.96 -32.74 2.16
CA GLY A 120 7.02 -32.43 3.12
C GLY A 120 7.08 -33.40 4.30
N ASN A 121 6.56 -34.63 4.13
CA ASN A 121 6.55 -35.69 5.15
C ASN A 121 6.04 -35.24 6.54
N PRO A 122 4.84 -34.64 6.62
CA PRO A 122 4.29 -34.17 7.89
C PRO A 122 4.03 -35.36 8.83
N LYS A 123 4.24 -35.18 10.14
CA LYS A 123 3.97 -36.22 11.15
C LYS A 123 2.47 -36.27 11.50
N ASP A 124 1.64 -36.71 10.57
CA ASP A 124 0.20 -36.81 10.76
C ASP A 124 -0.34 -38.23 10.44
N ALA A 125 -1.67 -38.39 10.53
CA ALA A 125 -2.37 -39.66 10.30
C ALA A 125 -2.10 -40.27 8.91
N ALA A 126 -1.96 -39.49 7.84
CA ALA A 126 -1.73 -40.02 6.50
C ALA A 126 -0.30 -40.56 6.33
N THR A 127 0.69 -39.97 7.02
CA THR A 127 2.06 -40.51 7.04
C THR A 127 2.12 -41.79 7.85
N GLN A 128 1.37 -41.85 8.96
CA GLN A 128 1.27 -43.09 9.73
C GLN A 128 0.62 -44.21 8.91
N SER A 129 -0.54 -43.95 8.28
CA SER A 129 -1.18 -44.97 7.44
C SER A 129 -0.34 -45.43 6.25
N LEU A 130 0.50 -44.55 5.67
CA LEU A 130 1.44 -44.97 4.63
C LEU A 130 2.49 -45.94 5.18
N ARG A 131 3.02 -45.70 6.39
CA ARG A 131 3.96 -46.63 7.05
C ARG A 131 3.30 -47.95 7.40
N ASP A 132 2.08 -47.90 7.93
CA ASP A 132 1.31 -49.09 8.25
C ASP A 132 1.06 -49.91 6.97
N ALA A 133 0.72 -49.25 5.85
CA ALA A 133 0.55 -49.91 4.56
C ALA A 133 1.84 -50.55 4.02
N GLU A 134 2.99 -49.90 4.19
CA GLU A 134 4.31 -50.47 3.84
C GLU A 134 4.59 -51.74 4.65
N GLU A 135 4.38 -51.71 5.96
CA GLU A 135 4.61 -52.87 6.82
C GLU A 135 3.73 -54.06 6.42
N VAL A 136 2.47 -53.83 6.08
CA VAL A 136 1.56 -54.90 5.65
C VAL A 136 1.93 -55.43 4.24
N VAL A 137 2.40 -54.57 3.34
CA VAL A 137 2.94 -55.03 2.03
C VAL A 137 4.21 -55.88 2.21
N ASP A 138 5.11 -55.51 3.13
CA ASP A 138 6.30 -56.33 3.45
C ASP A 138 5.91 -57.72 3.98
N VAL A 139 4.83 -57.82 4.77
CA VAL A 139 4.28 -59.11 5.22
C VAL A 139 3.72 -59.93 4.06
N ALA A 140 3.04 -59.28 3.10
CA ALA A 140 2.54 -59.94 1.90
C ALA A 140 3.68 -60.43 0.99
N ASP A 141 4.76 -59.66 0.83
CA ASP A 141 5.96 -60.06 0.09
C ASP A 141 6.62 -61.30 0.72
N ALA A 142 6.75 -61.32 2.05
CA ALA A 142 7.28 -62.49 2.75
C ALA A 142 6.40 -63.74 2.55
N ALA A 143 5.09 -63.57 2.47
CA ALA A 143 4.16 -64.66 2.18
C ALA A 143 4.24 -65.12 0.71
N GLU A 144 4.44 -64.20 -0.25
CA GLU A 144 4.69 -64.54 -1.66
C GLU A 144 6.01 -65.30 -1.83
N GLU A 145 7.07 -64.89 -1.14
CA GLU A 145 8.36 -65.57 -1.17
C GLU A 145 8.25 -66.99 -0.60
N ALA A 146 7.50 -67.15 0.50
CA ALA A 146 7.20 -68.47 1.07
C ALA A 146 6.39 -69.36 0.10
N MET A 147 5.42 -68.78 -0.61
CA MET A 147 4.66 -69.46 -1.67
C MET A 147 5.57 -69.90 -2.81
N SER A 148 6.43 -69.00 -3.30
CA SER A 148 7.35 -69.25 -4.41
C SER A 148 8.37 -70.35 -4.08
N LYS A 149 8.99 -70.30 -2.89
CA LYS A 149 9.89 -71.35 -2.40
C LYS A 149 9.21 -72.73 -2.29
N ALA A 150 7.93 -72.75 -1.90
CA ALA A 150 7.16 -74.00 -1.85
C ALA A 150 6.91 -74.62 -3.24
N VAL A 151 6.86 -73.80 -4.30
CA VAL A 151 6.74 -74.25 -5.69
C VAL A 151 8.11 -74.71 -6.24
N GLU A 152 9.18 -73.94 -5.99
CA GLU A 152 10.55 -74.24 -6.47
C GLU A 152 11.11 -75.57 -5.95
N GLY A 153 10.69 -76.01 -4.75
CA GLY A 153 11.07 -77.31 -4.17
C GLY A 153 10.52 -78.54 -4.92
N GLY A 154 10.01 -78.40 -6.15
CA GLY A 154 9.42 -79.46 -6.96
C GLY A 154 7.99 -79.83 -6.54
N GLY A 155 7.39 -79.02 -5.67
CA GLY A 155 6.05 -79.20 -5.12
C GLY A 155 5.03 -78.24 -5.73
N VAL A 156 3.76 -78.46 -5.37
CA VAL A 156 2.70 -77.45 -5.52
C VAL A 156 2.66 -76.71 -4.20
N ALA A 157 2.62 -75.37 -4.19
CA ALA A 157 2.36 -74.62 -2.97
C ALA A 157 1.13 -75.22 -2.26
N THR A 158 1.27 -75.52 -0.98
CA THR A 158 0.14 -76.09 -0.23
C THR A 158 -0.96 -75.05 -0.13
N PHE A 159 -2.21 -75.51 -0.02
CA PHE A 159 -3.35 -74.62 0.14
C PHE A 159 -3.15 -73.65 1.32
N GLU A 160 -2.58 -74.11 2.42
CA GLU A 160 -2.32 -73.29 3.60
C GLU A 160 -1.39 -72.12 3.31
N VAL A 161 -0.33 -72.32 2.51
CA VAL A 161 0.61 -71.26 2.13
C VAL A 161 -0.06 -70.24 1.20
N VAL A 162 -0.87 -70.70 0.25
CA VAL A 162 -1.63 -69.80 -0.64
C VAL A 162 -2.73 -69.05 0.12
N ASP A 163 -3.42 -69.69 1.07
CA ASP A 163 -4.43 -69.04 1.92
C ASP A 163 -3.79 -67.94 2.80
N MET A 164 -2.60 -68.20 3.38
CA MET A 164 -1.83 -67.18 4.11
C MET A 164 -1.45 -66.00 3.21
N PHE A 165 -0.91 -66.28 2.02
CA PHE A 165 -0.56 -65.25 1.05
C PHE A 165 -1.78 -64.40 0.66
N LEU A 166 -2.90 -65.03 0.30
CA LEU A 166 -4.12 -64.30 -0.07
C LEU A 166 -4.70 -63.48 1.08
N THR A 167 -4.53 -63.89 2.35
CA THR A 167 -4.91 -63.05 3.51
C THR A 167 -4.03 -61.82 3.57
N ALA A 168 -2.70 -61.98 3.50
CA ALA A 168 -1.76 -60.88 3.58
C ALA A 168 -1.96 -59.88 2.42
N VAL A 169 -2.24 -60.35 1.20
CA VAL A 169 -2.56 -59.50 0.06
C VAL A 169 -3.86 -58.70 0.26
N ALA A 170 -4.90 -59.31 0.84
CA ALA A 170 -6.15 -58.61 1.13
C ALA A 170 -5.94 -57.51 2.17
N GLU A 171 -5.21 -57.80 3.24
CA GLU A 171 -4.84 -56.82 4.26
C GLU A 171 -3.98 -55.69 3.68
N ALA A 172 -3.00 -56.01 2.83
CA ALA A 172 -2.15 -55.03 2.15
C ALA A 172 -2.97 -54.11 1.26
N ARG A 173 -3.89 -54.66 0.46
CA ARG A 173 -4.80 -53.89 -0.40
C ARG A 173 -5.65 -52.92 0.44
N ASP A 174 -6.23 -53.38 1.53
CA ASP A 174 -7.10 -52.57 2.37
C ASP A 174 -6.34 -51.43 3.06
N GLU A 175 -5.14 -51.70 3.59
CA GLU A 175 -4.33 -50.68 4.26
C GLU A 175 -3.75 -49.67 3.26
N VAL A 176 -3.35 -50.10 2.05
CA VAL A 176 -2.97 -49.17 0.96
C VAL A 176 -4.13 -48.28 0.53
N ASN A 177 -5.35 -48.83 0.41
CA ASN A 177 -6.55 -48.04 0.10
C ASN A 177 -6.84 -47.02 1.19
N LYS A 178 -6.74 -47.42 2.46
CA LYS A 178 -6.91 -46.54 3.63
C LYS A 178 -5.85 -45.43 3.66
N ALA A 179 -4.59 -45.75 3.38
CA ALA A 179 -3.52 -44.77 3.22
C ALA A 179 -3.84 -43.79 2.07
N GLY A 180 -4.37 -44.28 0.95
CA GLY A 180 -4.83 -43.47 -0.18
C GLY A 180 -5.95 -42.49 0.18
N LEU A 181 -6.94 -42.93 0.95
CA LEU A 181 -8.03 -42.06 1.44
C LEU A 181 -7.51 -40.98 2.39
N ASN A 182 -6.65 -41.35 3.34
CA ASN A 182 -6.05 -40.41 4.29
C ASN A 182 -5.17 -39.37 3.57
N MET A 183 -4.39 -39.81 2.57
CA MET A 183 -3.60 -38.93 1.75
C MET A 183 -4.48 -37.95 0.96
N THR A 184 -5.56 -38.44 0.35
CA THR A 184 -6.51 -37.60 -0.40
C THR A 184 -7.15 -36.54 0.51
N SER A 185 -7.61 -36.92 1.70
CA SER A 185 -8.15 -35.97 2.68
C SER A 185 -7.13 -34.90 3.12
N ARG A 186 -5.85 -35.28 3.27
CA ARG A 186 -4.79 -34.32 3.54
C ARG A 186 -4.63 -33.32 2.39
N PHE A 187 -4.53 -33.80 1.15
CA PHE A 187 -4.39 -32.91 -0.01
C PHE A 187 -5.57 -31.97 -0.16
N GLU A 188 -6.80 -32.41 0.09
CA GLU A 188 -7.97 -31.53 0.12
C GLU A 188 -7.83 -30.39 1.13
N LYS A 189 -7.33 -30.68 2.35
CA LYS A 189 -7.09 -29.65 3.37
C LYS A 189 -6.01 -28.67 2.92
N ILE A 190 -4.88 -29.18 2.43
CA ILE A 190 -3.78 -28.35 1.92
C ILE A 190 -4.27 -27.47 0.77
N ILE A 191 -5.11 -28.01 -0.13
CA ILE A 191 -5.66 -27.27 -1.26
C ILE A 191 -6.57 -26.13 -0.77
N LYS A 192 -7.45 -26.39 0.20
CA LYS A 192 -8.32 -25.37 0.81
C LYS A 192 -7.52 -24.26 1.49
N GLU A 193 -6.48 -24.61 2.24
CA GLU A 193 -5.59 -23.63 2.88
C GLU A 193 -4.82 -22.80 1.86
N ALA A 194 -4.31 -23.44 0.80
CA ALA A 194 -3.67 -22.79 -0.32
C ALA A 194 -4.61 -21.80 -1.03
N ASP A 195 -5.89 -22.15 -1.20
CA ASP A 195 -6.91 -21.26 -1.76
C ASP A 195 -7.12 -20.00 -0.92
N VAL A 196 -7.15 -20.15 0.41
CA VAL A 196 -7.24 -19.01 1.34
C VAL A 196 -5.99 -18.12 1.23
N ARG A 197 -4.80 -18.72 1.17
CA ARG A 197 -3.54 -17.99 0.98
C ARG A 197 -3.48 -17.26 -0.35
N LEU A 198 -3.95 -17.88 -1.43
CA LEU A 198 -4.03 -17.28 -2.75
C LEU A 198 -4.96 -16.05 -2.75
N LYS A 199 -6.15 -16.16 -2.15
CA LYS A 199 -7.07 -15.02 -2.02
C LYS A 199 -6.43 -13.86 -1.27
N ARG A 200 -5.76 -14.14 -0.15
CA ARG A 200 -5.03 -13.11 0.62
C ARG A 200 -3.91 -12.48 -0.19
N ALA A 201 -3.08 -13.29 -0.84
CA ALA A 201 -1.97 -12.80 -1.67
C ALA A 201 -2.47 -11.93 -2.84
N LYS A 202 -3.60 -12.27 -3.48
CA LYS A 202 -4.23 -11.42 -4.50
C LYS A 202 -4.68 -10.08 -3.95
N THR A 203 -5.29 -10.06 -2.76
CA THR A 203 -5.68 -8.82 -2.09
C THR A 203 -4.45 -7.96 -1.79
N VAL A 204 -3.41 -8.55 -1.18
CA VAL A 204 -2.15 -7.85 -0.88
C VAL A 204 -1.51 -7.31 -2.15
N LEU A 205 -1.44 -8.11 -3.22
CA LEU A 205 -0.88 -7.70 -4.50
C LEU A 205 -1.66 -6.50 -5.08
N ARG A 206 -2.99 -6.59 -5.17
CA ARG A 206 -3.83 -5.51 -5.69
C ARG A 206 -3.65 -4.21 -4.89
N LYS A 207 -3.66 -4.30 -3.55
CA LYS A 207 -3.46 -3.15 -2.66
C LYS A 207 -2.07 -2.55 -2.80
N SER A 208 -1.05 -3.42 -2.86
CA SER A 208 0.35 -3.02 -3.00
C SER A 208 0.65 -2.38 -4.35
N THR A 209 0.03 -2.86 -5.43
CA THR A 209 0.13 -2.25 -6.77
C THR A 209 -0.49 -0.86 -6.77
N ALA A 210 -1.72 -0.69 -6.26
CA ALA A 210 -2.37 0.63 -6.18
C ALA A 210 -1.54 1.63 -5.36
N ARG A 211 -1.00 1.19 -4.22
CA ARG A 211 -0.10 2.01 -3.40
C ARG A 211 1.22 2.32 -4.11
N HIS A 212 1.78 1.39 -4.89
CA HIS A 212 3.00 1.61 -5.65
C HIS A 212 2.81 2.60 -6.82
N GLU A 213 1.69 2.49 -7.55
CA GLU A 213 1.27 3.43 -8.59
C GLU A 213 1.15 4.84 -8.01
N TRP A 214 0.49 4.98 -6.85
CA TRP A 214 0.39 6.27 -6.17
C TRP A 214 1.75 6.87 -5.82
N ILE A 215 2.66 6.11 -5.17
CA ILE A 215 3.98 6.65 -4.81
C ILE A 215 4.79 6.99 -6.08
N ASN A 216 4.52 6.37 -7.22
CA ASN A 216 5.15 6.74 -8.48
C ASN A 216 4.63 8.06 -9.04
N GLU A 217 3.32 8.31 -8.95
CA GLU A 217 2.70 9.57 -9.34
C GLU A 217 3.16 10.70 -8.40
N PHE A 218 3.02 10.51 -7.09
CA PHE A 218 3.34 11.54 -6.09
C PHE A 218 4.85 11.77 -5.93
N GLY A 219 5.65 10.70 -5.93
CA GLY A 219 7.10 10.79 -5.76
C GLY A 219 7.83 11.37 -6.98
N ALA A 220 7.20 11.39 -8.16
CA ALA A 220 7.77 12.06 -9.33
C ALA A 220 7.78 13.58 -9.18
N ASP A 221 6.78 14.15 -8.49
CA ASP A 221 6.60 15.59 -8.34
C ASP A 221 7.39 16.17 -7.14
N VAL A 222 7.71 15.34 -6.13
CA VAL A 222 8.34 15.82 -4.87
C VAL A 222 9.85 15.50 -4.78
N SER A 223 10.39 14.56 -5.58
CA SER A 223 11.82 14.19 -5.50
C SER A 223 12.72 15.06 -6.41
N GLY A 224 12.98 16.29 -5.97
CA GLY A 224 13.79 17.29 -6.70
C GLY A 224 15.32 17.08 -6.66
N GLY A 225 15.84 16.21 -5.80
CA GLY A 225 17.29 15.95 -5.67
C GLY A 225 17.80 14.78 -6.54
N GLY A 226 18.85 14.97 -7.34
CA GLY A 226 19.42 13.94 -8.22
C GLY A 226 19.85 12.62 -7.53
N ARG A 227 20.23 12.66 -6.24
CA ARG A 227 20.56 11.46 -5.45
C ARG A 227 19.32 10.75 -4.89
N GLU A 228 18.30 11.51 -4.52
CA GLU A 228 17.02 10.99 -4.01
C GLU A 228 16.20 10.38 -5.13
N LYS A 229 16.28 10.96 -6.34
CA LYS A 229 15.70 10.40 -7.56
C LYS A 229 16.29 9.03 -7.92
N GLU A 230 17.62 8.89 -7.85
CA GLU A 230 18.31 7.64 -8.15
C GLU A 230 17.95 6.53 -7.14
N GLN A 231 17.87 6.85 -5.84
CA GLN A 231 17.36 5.93 -4.81
C GLN A 231 15.88 5.59 -5.02
N ASN A 232 15.03 6.57 -5.35
CA ASN A 232 13.61 6.36 -5.62
C ASN A 232 13.44 5.42 -6.82
N ASP A 233 14.23 5.57 -7.89
CA ASP A 233 14.18 4.71 -9.06
C ASP A 233 14.68 3.27 -8.78
N GLU A 234 15.74 3.09 -7.98
CA GLU A 234 16.17 1.75 -7.53
C GLU A 234 15.07 1.05 -6.72
N TYR A 235 14.39 1.78 -5.84
CA TYR A 235 13.29 1.25 -5.05
C TYR A 235 12.04 0.99 -5.88
N LYS A 236 11.76 1.82 -6.90
CA LYS A 236 10.69 1.57 -7.88
C LYS A 236 10.90 0.24 -8.56
N VAL A 237 12.10 0.01 -9.06
CA VAL A 237 12.49 -1.23 -9.72
C VAL A 237 12.41 -2.42 -8.75
N ALA A 238 12.82 -2.25 -7.49
CA ALA A 238 12.73 -3.32 -6.48
C ALA A 238 11.29 -3.71 -6.13
N ALA A 239 10.41 -2.72 -5.91
CA ALA A 239 9.00 -2.94 -5.63
C ALA A 239 8.26 -3.54 -6.83
N GLN A 240 8.51 -3.03 -8.05
CA GLN A 240 7.96 -3.58 -9.29
C GLN A 240 8.40 -5.04 -9.48
N ARG A 241 9.68 -5.37 -9.27
CA ARG A 241 10.17 -6.77 -9.32
C ARG A 241 9.50 -7.66 -8.27
N ALA A 242 9.25 -7.15 -7.06
CA ALA A 242 8.56 -7.92 -6.02
C ALA A 242 7.09 -8.19 -6.42
N LEU A 243 6.39 -7.20 -6.97
CA LEU A 243 5.03 -7.34 -7.50
C LEU A 243 4.99 -8.35 -8.65
N GLU A 244 5.91 -8.28 -9.60
CA GLU A 244 6.03 -9.21 -10.73
C GLU A 244 6.28 -10.65 -10.26
N ARG A 245 7.20 -10.86 -9.29
CA ARG A 245 7.43 -12.19 -8.70
C ARG A 245 6.18 -12.73 -8.00
N CYS A 246 5.47 -11.90 -7.24
CA CYS A 246 4.24 -12.31 -6.58
C CYS A 246 3.15 -12.64 -7.60
N ALA A 247 2.98 -11.84 -8.65
CA ALA A 247 2.07 -12.09 -9.76
C ALA A 247 2.39 -13.39 -10.49
N GLU A 248 3.67 -13.69 -10.75
CA GLU A 248 4.12 -14.92 -11.38
C GLU A 248 3.77 -16.15 -10.51
N VAL A 249 4.01 -16.08 -9.20
CA VAL A 249 3.63 -17.15 -8.27
C VAL A 249 2.13 -17.35 -8.25
N VAL A 250 1.34 -16.27 -8.18
CA VAL A 250 -0.13 -16.31 -8.27
C VAL A 250 -0.58 -16.99 -9.56
N ALA A 251 -0.01 -16.61 -10.71
CA ALA A 251 -0.35 -17.20 -12.01
C ALA A 251 -0.05 -18.71 -12.05
N LYS A 252 1.13 -19.14 -11.58
CA LYS A 252 1.48 -20.57 -11.49
C LYS A 252 0.52 -21.36 -10.60
N VAL A 253 0.08 -20.78 -9.48
CA VAL A 253 -0.92 -21.39 -8.60
C VAL A 253 -2.27 -21.53 -9.32
N GLU A 254 -2.70 -20.51 -10.08
CA GLU A 254 -3.96 -20.57 -10.83
C GLU A 254 -3.92 -21.56 -12.00
N GLU A 255 -2.81 -21.62 -12.74
CA GLU A 255 -2.62 -22.62 -13.79
C GLU A 255 -2.69 -24.03 -13.22
N ALA A 256 -2.00 -24.29 -12.10
CA ALA A 256 -2.06 -25.58 -11.42
C ALA A 256 -3.48 -25.90 -10.92
N LYS A 257 -4.21 -24.90 -10.41
CA LYS A 257 -5.61 -25.05 -10.00
C LYS A 257 -6.54 -25.38 -11.17
N GLN A 258 -6.42 -24.66 -12.28
CA GLN A 258 -7.21 -24.92 -13.48
C GLN A 258 -6.92 -26.31 -14.07
N ALA A 259 -5.65 -26.72 -14.06
CA ALA A 259 -5.26 -28.06 -14.48
C ALA A 259 -5.91 -29.14 -13.60
N MET A 260 -5.92 -28.97 -12.27
CA MET A 260 -6.64 -29.87 -11.36
C MET A 260 -8.15 -29.91 -11.63
N GLY A 261 -8.77 -28.77 -11.96
CA GLY A 261 -10.20 -28.69 -12.27
C GLY A 261 -10.58 -29.44 -13.56
N LYS A 262 -9.68 -29.47 -14.56
CA LYS A 262 -9.92 -30.14 -15.85
C LYS A 262 -9.52 -31.62 -15.87
N GLY A 263 -8.45 -31.99 -15.15
CA GLY A 263 -7.88 -33.34 -15.18
C GLY A 263 -8.35 -34.29 -14.06
N GLY A 264 -9.18 -33.80 -13.13
CA GLY A 264 -9.37 -34.44 -11.83
C GLY A 264 -8.16 -34.23 -10.92
N MET A 265 -8.23 -34.70 -9.66
CA MET A 265 -7.17 -34.54 -8.66
C MET A 265 -5.97 -35.46 -8.95
N GLN A 266 -5.32 -35.26 -10.10
CA GLN A 266 -4.15 -36.04 -10.48
C GLN A 266 -2.96 -35.66 -9.58
N PRO A 267 -2.19 -36.65 -9.10
CA PRO A 267 -1.12 -36.44 -8.11
C PRO A 267 -0.14 -35.34 -8.48
N HIS A 268 0.38 -35.34 -9.70
CA HIS A 268 1.40 -34.38 -10.14
C HIS A 268 0.86 -32.95 -10.23
N LEU A 269 -0.43 -32.77 -10.48
CA LEU A 269 -1.09 -31.46 -10.53
C LEU A 269 -1.34 -30.91 -9.11
N ALA A 270 -1.76 -31.77 -8.19
CA ALA A 270 -1.87 -31.42 -6.77
C ALA A 270 -0.51 -31.02 -6.19
N ASP A 271 0.54 -31.75 -6.56
CA ASP A 271 1.93 -31.44 -6.20
C ASP A 271 2.39 -30.06 -6.68
N ALA A 272 2.18 -29.77 -7.97
CA ALA A 272 2.53 -28.48 -8.56
C ALA A 272 1.79 -27.34 -7.84
N TYR A 273 0.49 -27.53 -7.57
CA TYR A 273 -0.34 -26.57 -6.85
C TYR A 273 0.16 -26.32 -5.42
N VAL A 274 0.46 -27.37 -4.66
CA VAL A 274 0.95 -27.25 -3.27
C VAL A 274 2.31 -26.54 -3.22
N ARG A 275 3.24 -26.89 -4.12
CA ARG A 275 4.55 -26.23 -4.20
C ARG A 275 4.42 -24.76 -4.53
N ALA A 276 3.60 -24.41 -5.52
CA ALA A 276 3.35 -23.03 -5.90
C ALA A 276 2.68 -22.25 -4.74
N ALA A 277 1.71 -22.86 -4.07
CA ALA A 277 1.01 -22.22 -2.96
C ALA A 277 1.87 -22.02 -1.70
N ARG A 278 2.93 -22.83 -1.50
CA ARG A 278 3.92 -22.63 -0.44
C ARG A 278 4.84 -21.42 -0.69
N ALA A 279 5.01 -21.01 -1.94
CA ALA A 279 5.81 -19.83 -2.28
C ALA A 279 5.04 -18.51 -2.04
N LEU A 280 3.70 -18.56 -2.00
CA LEU A 280 2.85 -17.37 -1.85
C LEU A 280 3.12 -16.54 -0.58
N PRO A 281 3.25 -17.11 0.64
CA PRO A 281 3.47 -16.31 1.84
C PRO A 281 4.76 -15.51 1.77
N LYS A 282 5.85 -16.12 1.31
CA LYS A 282 7.15 -15.46 1.17
C LYS A 282 7.10 -14.34 0.13
N ALA A 283 6.44 -14.57 -1.01
CA ALA A 283 6.28 -13.55 -2.04
C ALA A 283 5.40 -12.38 -1.56
N ALA A 284 4.34 -12.67 -0.81
CA ALA A 284 3.49 -11.64 -0.21
C ALA A 284 4.24 -10.84 0.87
N GLU A 285 5.00 -11.49 1.75
CA GLU A 285 5.84 -10.84 2.76
C GLU A 285 6.89 -9.92 2.13
N GLU A 286 7.56 -10.36 1.05
CA GLU A 286 8.51 -9.52 0.30
C GLU A 286 7.84 -8.25 -0.25
N VAL A 287 6.64 -8.37 -0.83
CA VAL A 287 5.87 -7.23 -1.34
C VAL A 287 5.46 -6.31 -0.19
N THR A 288 4.85 -6.84 0.87
CA THR A 288 4.39 -6.05 2.02
C THR A 288 5.54 -5.31 2.69
N ALA A 289 6.69 -5.97 2.91
CA ALA A 289 7.86 -5.34 3.51
C ALA A 289 8.42 -4.21 2.62
N THR A 290 8.47 -4.42 1.30
CA THR A 290 8.98 -3.42 0.35
C THR A 290 8.06 -2.21 0.28
N VAL A 291 6.75 -2.44 0.22
CA VAL A 291 5.73 -1.39 0.18
C VAL A 291 5.67 -0.63 1.50
N ALA A 292 5.71 -1.32 2.64
CA ALA A 292 5.71 -0.69 3.96
C ALA A 292 6.92 0.23 4.15
N ARG A 293 8.12 -0.20 3.71
CA ARG A 293 9.30 0.68 3.73
C ARG A 293 9.08 1.95 2.91
N ARG A 294 8.53 1.81 1.70
CA ARG A 294 8.26 2.95 0.83
C ARG A 294 7.19 3.89 1.41
N THR A 295 6.18 3.34 2.08
CA THR A 295 5.17 4.13 2.81
C THR A 295 5.83 4.94 3.93
N ALA A 296 6.73 4.34 4.70
CA ALA A 296 7.46 5.05 5.74
C ALA A 296 8.33 6.19 5.17
N GLU A 297 9.02 5.95 4.05
CA GLU A 297 9.80 6.99 3.36
C GLU A 297 8.91 8.13 2.83
N ALA A 298 7.77 7.81 2.23
CA ALA A 298 6.81 8.82 1.75
C ALA A 298 6.23 9.68 2.89
N ILE A 299 6.00 9.07 4.07
CA ILE A 299 5.57 9.79 5.27
C ILE A 299 6.66 10.76 5.74
N GLU A 300 7.93 10.37 5.72
CA GLU A 300 9.04 11.27 6.06
C GLU A 300 9.16 12.44 5.06
N VAL A 301 8.92 12.19 3.77
CA VAL A 301 8.85 13.25 2.75
C VAL A 301 7.67 14.19 3.01
N ALA A 302 6.48 13.66 3.33
CA ALA A 302 5.32 14.46 3.68
C ALA A 302 5.59 15.33 4.92
N LYS A 303 6.23 14.79 5.96
CA LYS A 303 6.68 15.58 7.14
C LYS A 303 7.61 16.72 6.78
N ALA A 304 8.59 16.45 5.92
CA ALA A 304 9.53 17.47 5.49
C ALA A 304 8.80 18.58 4.73
N TYR A 305 7.87 18.20 3.85
CA TYR A 305 7.06 19.12 3.07
C TYR A 305 6.10 19.95 3.93
N THR A 306 5.35 19.34 4.85
CA THR A 306 4.46 20.08 5.76
C THR A 306 5.24 21.04 6.64
N LYS A 307 6.39 20.62 7.20
CA LYS A 307 7.27 21.50 7.97
C LYS A 307 7.78 22.69 7.15
N GLN A 308 8.11 22.48 5.87
CA GLN A 308 8.50 23.55 4.96
C GLN A 308 7.32 24.48 4.66
N ALA A 309 6.12 23.94 4.42
CA ALA A 309 4.90 24.71 4.21
C ALA A 309 4.54 25.57 5.44
N SER A 310 4.69 25.04 6.65
CA SER A 310 4.50 25.79 7.91
C SER A 310 5.50 26.93 8.07
N ALA A 311 6.77 26.71 7.74
CA ALA A 311 7.77 27.77 7.75
C ALA A 311 7.46 28.87 6.71
N SER A 312 7.01 28.48 5.52
CA SER A 312 6.52 29.40 4.48
C SER A 312 5.29 30.18 4.93
N MET A 313 4.34 29.51 5.59
CA MET A 313 3.15 30.13 6.17
C MET A 313 3.53 31.16 7.22
N GLU A 314 4.40 30.86 8.18
CA GLU A 314 4.87 31.84 9.17
C GLU A 314 5.48 33.08 8.52
N ALA A 315 6.28 32.88 7.46
CA ALA A 315 6.92 33.95 6.73
C ALA A 315 5.92 34.82 5.95
N LEU A 316 4.95 34.21 5.26
CA LEU A 316 3.88 34.92 4.57
C LEU A 316 2.93 35.62 5.55
N GLY A 317 2.74 35.06 6.75
CA GLY A 317 1.93 35.64 7.83
C GLY A 317 2.48 36.97 8.30
N ALA A 318 3.81 37.06 8.47
CA ALA A 318 4.48 38.32 8.82
C ALA A 318 4.25 39.42 7.76
N ILE A 319 4.30 39.06 6.46
CA ILE A 319 4.00 39.98 5.35
C ILE A 319 2.52 40.38 5.39
N ASN A 320 1.63 39.41 5.58
CA ASN A 320 0.20 39.63 5.59
C ASN A 320 -0.23 40.56 6.74
N ASP A 321 0.28 40.33 7.95
CA ASP A 321 -0.05 41.14 9.13
C ASP A 321 0.43 42.58 8.98
N ALA A 322 1.57 42.81 8.33
CA ALA A 322 2.07 44.15 8.03
C ALA A 322 1.19 44.94 7.04
N ALA A 323 0.43 44.23 6.18
CA ALA A 323 -0.37 44.83 5.11
C ALA A 323 -1.89 44.61 5.27
N ARG A 324 -2.32 43.90 6.31
CA ARG A 324 -3.60 43.17 6.39
C ARG A 324 -4.82 43.96 5.91
N ASN A 325 -5.52 43.39 4.93
CA ASN A 325 -6.82 43.87 4.48
C ASN A 325 -7.73 42.67 4.25
N PRO A 326 -8.69 42.39 5.14
CA PRO A 326 -9.52 41.18 5.09
C PRO A 326 -10.40 41.05 3.84
N LYS A 327 -10.43 42.07 2.98
CA LYS A 327 -11.16 42.05 1.71
C LYS A 327 -10.28 41.72 0.51
N ASP A 328 -8.95 41.76 0.62
CA ASP A 328 -8.07 41.48 -0.50
C ASP A 328 -7.86 39.98 -0.73
N GLU A 329 -7.54 39.62 -1.98
CA GLU A 329 -7.39 38.22 -2.40
C GLU A 329 -6.17 37.56 -1.79
N ALA A 330 -5.11 38.32 -1.50
CA ALA A 330 -3.89 37.84 -0.85
C ALA A 330 -4.14 37.38 0.59
N THR A 331 -4.91 38.13 1.38
CA THR A 331 -5.28 37.74 2.74
C THR A 331 -6.12 36.47 2.72
N LYS A 332 -7.06 36.34 1.77
CA LYS A 332 -7.89 35.13 1.62
C LYS A 332 -7.09 33.92 1.17
N ALA A 333 -6.17 34.10 0.21
CA ALA A 333 -5.30 33.02 -0.25
C ALA A 333 -4.37 32.53 0.86
N TYR A 334 -3.84 33.46 1.67
CA TYR A 334 -3.08 33.13 2.88
C TYR A 334 -3.90 32.34 3.90
N ASP A 335 -5.13 32.79 4.21
CA ASP A 335 -5.99 32.10 5.18
C ASP A 335 -6.30 30.65 4.74
N VAL A 336 -6.56 30.44 3.43
CA VAL A 336 -6.78 29.10 2.84
C VAL A 336 -5.51 28.24 2.89
N PHE A 337 -4.34 28.82 2.61
CA PHE A 337 -3.07 28.10 2.73
C PHE A 337 -2.78 27.71 4.19
N ALA A 338 -3.05 28.61 5.15
CA ALA A 338 -2.85 28.33 6.56
C ALA A 338 -3.76 27.22 7.09
N GLU A 339 -5.03 27.20 6.67
CA GLU A 339 -5.97 26.12 7.01
C GLU A 339 -5.49 24.77 6.43
N ALA A 340 -5.07 24.74 5.16
CA ALA A 340 -4.55 23.53 4.53
C ALA A 340 -3.27 23.00 5.19
N VAL A 341 -2.37 23.88 5.65
CA VAL A 341 -1.14 23.49 6.36
C VAL A 341 -1.49 22.79 7.68
N VAL A 342 -2.43 23.35 8.44
CA VAL A 342 -2.87 22.76 9.73
C VAL A 342 -3.52 21.40 9.50
N GLU A 343 -4.41 21.27 8.52
CA GLU A 343 -5.04 19.98 8.18
C GLU A 343 -4.00 18.92 7.79
N ALA A 344 -2.98 19.30 7.01
CA ALA A 344 -1.92 18.39 6.62
C ALA A 344 -0.98 18.00 7.79
N GLU A 345 -0.70 18.91 8.72
CA GLU A 345 0.05 18.60 9.94
C GLU A 345 -0.69 17.60 10.85
N ASP A 346 -2.00 17.83 11.06
CA ASP A 346 -2.86 16.92 11.83
C ASP A 346 -2.88 15.51 11.19
N ALA A 347 -3.02 15.44 9.86
CA ALA A 347 -3.02 14.17 9.13
C ALA A 347 -1.70 13.40 9.21
N VAL A 348 -0.57 14.11 9.12
CA VAL A 348 0.76 13.52 9.29
C VAL A 348 0.94 12.99 10.72
N GLN A 349 0.44 13.72 11.72
CA GLN A 349 0.50 13.32 13.12
C GLN A 349 -0.38 12.08 13.40
N ASP A 350 -1.58 12.01 12.84
CA ASP A 350 -2.45 10.82 12.91
C ASP A 350 -1.75 9.59 12.30
N LEU A 351 -1.06 9.76 11.17
CA LEU A 351 -0.25 8.71 10.55
C LEU A 351 0.93 8.25 11.42
N GLU A 352 1.62 9.17 12.09
CA GLU A 352 2.66 8.83 13.06
C GLU A 352 2.10 8.05 14.25
N GLU A 353 0.92 8.44 14.74
CA GLU A 353 0.26 7.74 15.84
C GLU A 353 -0.15 6.31 15.42
N VAL A 354 -0.67 6.14 14.20
CA VAL A 354 -1.00 4.84 13.61
C VAL A 354 0.25 3.97 13.47
N MET A 355 1.36 4.53 12.97
CA MET A 355 2.60 3.79 12.76
C MET A 355 3.30 3.42 14.09
N SER A 356 3.29 4.32 15.07
CA SER A 356 3.93 4.12 16.39
C SER A 356 3.20 3.07 17.25
N LYS A 357 1.91 2.86 17.03
CA LYS A 357 1.12 1.78 17.67
C LYS A 357 1.50 0.36 17.21
N GLY A 358 2.46 0.22 16.29
CA GLY A 358 3.18 -1.03 16.07
C GLY A 358 2.31 -2.17 15.55
N GLY A 359 1.90 -2.09 14.28
CA GLY A 359 1.52 -3.25 13.47
C GLY A 359 0.28 -4.04 13.90
N LYS A 360 -0.60 -3.47 14.75
CA LYS A 360 -1.87 -4.09 15.15
C LYS A 360 -3.13 -3.37 14.67
N LEU A 361 -2.99 -2.16 14.14
CA LEU A 361 -4.10 -1.53 13.42
C LEU A 361 -4.32 -2.32 12.12
N GLY A 362 -5.59 -2.55 11.79
CA GLY A 362 -5.93 -3.34 10.61
C GLY A 362 -5.35 -2.69 9.36
N GLU A 363 -5.01 -3.49 8.33
CA GLU A 363 -4.62 -2.97 7.00
C GLU A 363 -5.57 -1.87 6.50
N GLU A 364 -6.83 -1.89 6.95
CA GLU A 364 -7.91 -0.94 6.64
C GLU A 364 -7.70 0.45 7.26
N GLU A 365 -7.31 0.55 8.53
CA GLU A 365 -7.09 1.86 9.19
C GLU A 365 -5.83 2.56 8.65
N THR A 366 -4.79 1.80 8.30
CA THR A 366 -3.61 2.39 7.64
C THR A 366 -3.90 2.76 6.17
N GLU A 367 -4.97 2.23 5.58
CA GLU A 367 -5.38 2.54 4.21
C GLU A 367 -6.21 3.84 4.18
N GLU A 368 -7.13 4.01 5.13
CA GLU A 368 -7.93 5.23 5.29
C GLU A 368 -7.04 6.46 5.53
N VAL A 369 -6.14 6.40 6.53
CA VAL A 369 -5.29 7.57 6.86
C VAL A 369 -4.28 7.89 5.76
N VAL A 370 -3.79 6.88 5.01
CA VAL A 370 -2.96 7.15 3.82
C VAL A 370 -3.81 7.80 2.72
N SER A 371 -5.04 7.36 2.49
CA SER A 371 -5.95 7.99 1.52
C SER A 371 -6.27 9.44 1.88
N ASP A 372 -6.53 9.72 3.15
CA ASP A 372 -6.83 11.07 3.62
C ASP A 372 -5.61 11.99 3.41
N LEU A 373 -4.40 11.50 3.72
CA LEU A 373 -3.17 12.24 3.44
C LEU A 373 -3.01 12.54 1.94
N ILE A 374 -3.40 11.61 1.07
CA ILE A 374 -3.37 11.80 -0.39
C ILE A 374 -4.29 12.94 -0.82
N ASP A 375 -5.53 12.91 -0.34
CA ASP A 375 -6.55 13.88 -0.71
C ASP A 375 -6.23 15.30 -0.18
N MET A 376 -5.39 15.41 0.86
CA MET A 376 -4.98 16.69 1.46
C MET A 376 -3.74 17.33 0.81
N MET A 377 -2.79 16.53 0.30
CA MET A 377 -1.51 17.07 -0.19
C MET A 377 -1.63 17.87 -1.51
N GLU A 378 -2.49 17.46 -2.43
CA GLU A 378 -2.71 18.20 -3.69
C GLU A 378 -3.38 19.57 -3.47
N PRO A 379 -4.45 19.68 -2.66
CA PRO A 379 -5.00 20.97 -2.24
C PRO A 379 -3.98 21.85 -1.51
N LEU A 380 -3.14 21.28 -0.64
CA LEU A 380 -2.11 22.02 0.08
C LEU A 380 -1.10 22.66 -0.88
N HIS A 381 -0.61 21.91 -1.88
CA HIS A 381 0.31 22.43 -2.89
C HIS A 381 -0.32 23.57 -3.70
N LYS A 382 -1.57 23.36 -4.19
CA LYS A 382 -2.31 24.40 -4.93
C LYS A 382 -2.61 25.65 -4.10
N ALA A 383 -2.89 25.48 -2.80
CA ALA A 383 -3.12 26.59 -1.89
C ALA A 383 -1.84 27.38 -1.64
N SER A 384 -0.70 26.69 -1.48
CA SER A 384 0.63 27.29 -1.35
C SER A 384 0.94 28.20 -2.54
N ASP A 385 0.91 27.65 -3.76
CA ASP A 385 1.25 28.40 -4.98
C ASP A 385 0.37 29.65 -5.13
N LYS A 386 -0.93 29.48 -4.93
CA LYS A 386 -1.88 30.59 -5.01
C LYS A 386 -1.64 31.68 -3.95
N ALA A 387 -1.22 31.29 -2.74
CA ALA A 387 -0.88 32.25 -1.69
C ALA A 387 0.41 33.01 -2.02
N PHE A 388 1.41 32.32 -2.58
CA PHE A 388 2.64 32.95 -3.05
C PHE A 388 2.37 33.94 -4.18
N ASP A 389 1.66 33.54 -5.22
CA ASP A 389 1.29 34.40 -6.36
C ASP A 389 0.55 35.66 -5.90
N ALA A 390 -0.48 35.48 -5.06
CA ALA A 390 -1.27 36.60 -4.56
C ALA A 390 -0.47 37.56 -3.67
N MET A 391 0.49 37.05 -2.89
CA MET A 391 1.38 37.88 -2.07
C MET A 391 2.43 38.61 -2.91
N HIS A 392 2.94 37.96 -3.95
CA HIS A 392 3.83 38.56 -4.93
C HIS A 392 3.16 39.73 -5.65
N ASP A 393 1.95 39.53 -6.19
CA ASP A 393 1.15 40.57 -6.84
C ASP A 393 0.88 41.77 -5.92
N ARG A 394 0.56 41.50 -4.66
CA ARG A 394 0.32 42.54 -3.65
C ARG A 394 1.58 43.37 -3.37
N CYS A 395 2.75 42.76 -3.40
CA CYS A 395 4.02 43.48 -3.24
C CYS A 395 4.23 44.45 -4.41
N TRP A 396 3.95 44.01 -5.64
CA TRP A 396 4.00 44.85 -6.84
C TRP A 396 3.00 46.01 -6.80
N GLU A 397 1.73 45.75 -6.46
CA GLU A 397 0.75 46.83 -6.32
C GLU A 397 1.18 47.87 -5.27
N THR A 398 1.80 47.41 -4.19
CA THR A 398 2.27 48.31 -3.12
C THR A 398 3.43 49.18 -3.60
N LEU A 399 4.37 48.60 -4.36
CA LEU A 399 5.47 49.35 -5.00
C LEU A 399 4.94 50.41 -5.97
N ASP A 400 3.96 50.05 -6.81
CA ASP A 400 3.35 50.98 -7.76
C ASP A 400 2.65 52.15 -7.07
N ARG A 401 1.91 51.87 -6.00
CA ARG A 401 1.26 52.91 -5.18
C ARG A 401 2.27 53.85 -4.54
N LEU A 402 3.39 53.32 -4.04
CA LEU A 402 4.48 54.13 -3.49
C LEU A 402 5.11 55.01 -4.57
N GLU A 403 5.38 54.47 -5.76
CA GLU A 403 5.92 55.26 -6.86
C GLU A 403 4.96 56.38 -7.28
N ALA A 404 3.67 56.08 -7.38
CA ALA A 404 2.64 57.07 -7.66
C ALA A 404 2.59 58.17 -6.59
N ALA A 405 2.68 57.81 -5.31
CA ALA A 405 2.72 58.75 -4.20
C ALA A 405 3.96 59.66 -4.26
N ILE A 406 5.14 59.10 -4.53
CA ILE A 406 6.38 59.88 -4.70
C ILE A 406 6.28 60.82 -5.90
N LYS A 407 5.78 60.34 -7.05
CA LYS A 407 5.52 61.18 -8.23
C LYS A 407 4.56 62.33 -7.90
N GLY A 408 3.49 62.04 -7.15
CA GLY A 408 2.53 63.04 -6.66
C GLY A 408 3.17 64.08 -5.74
N ALA A 409 3.98 63.65 -4.77
CA ALA A 409 4.70 64.53 -3.85
C ALA A 409 5.69 65.44 -4.58
N LYS A 410 6.42 64.92 -5.58
CA LYS A 410 7.29 65.72 -6.46
C LYS A 410 6.50 66.77 -7.23
N ALA A 411 5.35 66.40 -7.80
CA ALA A 411 4.49 67.32 -8.54
C ALA A 411 3.92 68.42 -7.64
N ALA A 412 3.47 68.07 -6.43
CA ALA A 412 2.99 69.02 -5.42
C ALA A 412 4.11 70.00 -5.01
N ARG A 413 5.33 69.49 -4.76
CA ARG A 413 6.49 70.35 -4.49
C ARG A 413 6.79 71.31 -5.63
N LYS A 414 6.73 70.86 -6.89
CA LYS A 414 6.94 71.73 -8.06
C LYS A 414 5.91 72.86 -8.11
N LYS A 415 4.64 72.57 -7.79
CA LYS A 415 3.57 73.59 -7.69
C LYS A 415 3.79 74.58 -6.55
N VAL A 416 4.17 74.10 -5.36
CA VAL A 416 4.48 74.96 -4.19
C VAL A 416 5.70 75.84 -4.45
N ALA A 417 6.76 75.29 -5.04
CA ALA A 417 7.96 76.04 -5.42
C ALA A 417 7.66 77.12 -6.48
N ALA A 418 6.75 76.84 -7.42
CA ALA A 418 6.29 77.82 -8.42
C ALA A 418 5.43 78.93 -7.81
N ARG A 419 4.58 78.63 -6.83
CA ARG A 419 3.72 79.62 -6.15
C ARG A 419 4.48 80.56 -5.24
N ASN A 420 5.47 80.07 -4.49
CA ASN A 420 6.00 80.85 -3.38
C ASN A 420 7.19 81.77 -3.70
N LYS A 421 7.91 81.69 -4.85
CA LYS A 421 9.17 82.45 -5.12
C LYS A 421 10.20 82.47 -3.95
N VAL A 422 9.97 81.68 -2.91
CA VAL A 422 10.76 81.56 -1.70
C VAL A 422 11.67 80.36 -1.89
N ARG A 423 12.95 80.54 -1.58
CA ARG A 423 13.96 79.49 -1.46
C ARG A 423 13.30 78.23 -0.88
N SER A 424 13.05 77.24 -1.74
CA SER A 424 12.54 75.95 -1.32
C SER A 424 13.45 75.42 -0.22
N SER A 425 12.90 75.16 0.96
CA SER A 425 13.60 74.61 2.11
C SER A 425 14.52 73.48 1.67
N LYS A 426 15.85 73.68 1.80
CA LYS A 426 16.88 72.68 1.49
C LYS A 426 16.56 71.32 2.16
N LYS A 427 15.85 71.36 3.29
CA LYS A 427 15.35 70.22 4.05
C LYS A 427 14.31 69.38 3.29
N VAL A 428 13.23 69.96 2.74
CA VAL A 428 12.21 69.22 1.95
C VAL A 428 12.83 68.63 0.68
N SER A 429 13.85 69.31 0.14
CA SER A 429 14.63 68.79 -1.00
C SER A 429 15.44 67.56 -0.63
N ALA A 430 16.06 67.54 0.54
CA ALA A 430 16.80 66.41 1.06
C ALA A 430 15.88 65.24 1.43
N MET A 431 14.71 65.50 2.03
CA MET A 431 13.73 64.46 2.41
C MET A 431 13.16 63.73 1.17
N LEU A 432 12.82 64.47 0.12
CA LEU A 432 12.38 63.84 -1.14
C LEU A 432 13.51 63.13 -1.89
N ALA A 433 14.75 63.62 -1.80
CA ALA A 433 15.90 62.91 -2.35
C ALA A 433 16.21 61.62 -1.57
N ALA A 434 16.01 61.63 -0.24
CA ALA A 434 16.12 60.43 0.60
C ALA A 434 15.03 59.42 0.26
N ALA A 435 13.77 59.84 0.12
CA ALA A 435 12.67 58.98 -0.30
C ALA A 435 12.88 58.41 -1.72
N ASP A 436 13.38 59.23 -2.66
CA ASP A 436 13.76 58.76 -4.00
C ASP A 436 14.91 57.74 -3.94
N SER A 437 15.91 57.99 -3.12
CA SER A 437 17.04 57.08 -2.94
C SER A 437 16.59 55.75 -2.35
N GLN A 438 15.67 55.77 -1.38
CA GLN A 438 15.09 54.56 -0.79
C GLN A 438 14.21 53.80 -1.79
N LEU A 439 13.40 54.49 -2.60
CA LEU A 439 12.60 53.83 -3.65
C LEU A 439 13.49 53.27 -4.77
N THR A 440 14.58 53.97 -5.12
CA THR A 440 15.58 53.45 -6.08
C THR A 440 16.32 52.23 -5.52
N GLN A 441 16.67 52.24 -4.23
CA GLN A 441 17.26 51.07 -3.57
C GLN A 441 16.29 49.89 -3.50
N ALA A 442 15.02 50.14 -3.18
CA ALA A 442 13.98 49.11 -3.19
C ALA A 442 13.80 48.50 -4.59
N ARG A 443 13.85 49.32 -5.65
CA ARG A 443 13.82 48.85 -7.05
C ARG A 443 15.04 48.05 -7.43
N ALA A 444 16.24 48.55 -7.16
CA ALA A 444 17.47 47.80 -7.46
C ALA A 444 17.50 46.44 -6.75
N CYS A 445 17.04 46.41 -5.50
CA CYS A 445 16.84 45.16 -4.76
C CYS A 445 15.84 44.22 -5.43
N TYR A 446 14.77 44.76 -6.03
CA TYR A 446 13.76 43.97 -6.74
C TYR A 446 14.25 43.50 -8.12
N ASP A 447 14.88 44.37 -8.91
CA ASP A 447 15.50 44.04 -10.20
C ASP A 447 16.59 42.95 -10.01
N GLU A 448 17.34 42.99 -8.89
CA GLU A 448 18.28 41.94 -8.50
C GLU A 448 17.58 40.61 -8.17
N ALA A 449 16.38 40.64 -7.60
CA ALA A 449 15.57 39.45 -7.33
C ALA A 449 14.95 38.88 -8.62
N GLU A 450 14.42 39.73 -9.49
CA GLU A 450 13.87 39.37 -10.81
C GLU A 450 14.96 38.79 -11.72
N THR A 451 16.15 39.40 -11.78
CA THR A 451 17.28 38.80 -12.53
C THR A 451 17.85 37.54 -11.88
N ALA A 452 17.66 37.34 -10.57
CA ALA A 452 17.96 36.06 -9.94
C ALA A 452 16.91 34.98 -10.31
N GLU A 453 15.66 35.38 -10.51
CA GLU A 453 14.56 34.52 -10.96
C GLU A 453 14.67 34.15 -12.44
N GLU A 454 15.01 35.09 -13.33
CA GLU A 454 15.31 34.79 -14.74
C GLU A 454 16.50 33.82 -14.87
N LYS A 455 17.55 34.01 -14.07
CA LYS A 455 18.69 33.08 -14.03
C LYS A 455 18.32 31.72 -13.44
N ARG A 456 17.38 31.70 -12.49
CA ARG A 456 16.80 30.48 -11.93
C ARG A 456 16.06 29.72 -13.02
N GLU A 457 15.22 30.36 -13.85
CA GLU A 457 14.51 29.68 -14.95
C GLU A 457 15.44 28.88 -15.87
N ASP A 458 16.65 29.40 -16.13
CA ASP A 458 17.70 28.79 -16.96
C ASP A 458 18.56 27.73 -16.23
N GLU A 459 18.44 27.58 -14.91
CA GLU A 459 19.19 26.57 -14.14
C GLU A 459 18.53 25.17 -14.22
N PRO A 460 19.34 24.09 -14.23
CA PRO A 460 18.80 22.73 -14.22
C PRO A 460 17.99 22.47 -12.94
N GLU A 461 16.84 21.81 -13.05
CA GLU A 461 15.85 21.61 -11.96
C GLU A 461 16.45 21.21 -10.61
N ALA A 462 17.49 20.36 -10.59
CA ALA A 462 18.15 19.91 -9.37
C ALA A 462 18.90 21.01 -8.58
N VAL A 463 19.13 22.20 -9.16
CA VAL A 463 19.75 23.37 -8.51
C VAL A 463 18.70 24.37 -8.01
N LYS A 464 17.48 24.35 -8.59
CA LYS A 464 16.38 25.27 -8.27
C LYS A 464 15.91 25.15 -6.82
N ASP A 465 15.73 23.95 -6.27
CA ASP A 465 15.13 23.77 -4.93
C ASP A 465 16.01 24.25 -3.76
N SER A 466 17.34 24.08 -3.87
CA SER A 466 18.31 24.68 -2.94
C SER A 466 18.34 26.21 -3.08
N SER A 467 18.07 26.70 -4.28
CA SER A 467 17.96 28.13 -4.56
C SER A 467 16.65 28.69 -4.01
N ASP A 468 15.57 27.91 -3.94
CA ASP A 468 14.22 28.37 -3.56
C ASP A 468 14.14 28.80 -2.10
N LEU A 469 14.74 28.06 -1.17
CA LEU A 469 14.83 28.51 0.22
C LEU A 469 15.71 29.76 0.36
N ALA A 470 16.82 29.84 -0.40
CA ALA A 470 17.69 31.01 -0.39
C ALA A 470 17.02 32.23 -1.04
N HIS A 471 16.20 32.00 -2.07
CA HIS A 471 15.43 32.99 -2.81
C HIS A 471 14.25 33.49 -1.97
N ILE A 472 13.48 32.59 -1.34
CA ILE A 472 12.43 32.94 -0.36
C ILE A 472 13.04 33.74 0.79
N GLN A 473 14.17 33.29 1.37
CA GLN A 473 14.86 34.07 2.41
C GLN A 473 15.37 35.42 1.91
N HIS A 474 15.77 35.51 0.64
CA HIS A 474 16.19 36.78 0.02
C HIS A 474 15.00 37.72 -0.18
N LEU A 475 13.89 37.24 -0.74
CA LEU A 475 12.63 37.95 -0.91
C LEU A 475 12.05 38.42 0.43
N LEU A 476 12.14 37.61 1.49
CA LEU A 476 11.73 38.00 2.84
C LEU A 476 12.58 39.14 3.40
N ARG A 477 13.91 39.06 3.25
CA ARG A 477 14.82 40.17 3.63
C ARG A 477 14.59 41.41 2.75
N LEU A 478 14.08 41.24 1.54
CA LEU A 478 13.70 42.33 0.64
C LEU A 478 12.42 43.01 1.14
N ALA A 479 11.39 42.21 1.42
CA ALA A 479 10.10 42.65 1.91
C ALA A 479 10.24 43.40 3.24
N ASP A 480 11.05 42.89 4.18
CA ASP A 480 11.36 43.57 5.44
C ASP A 480 12.05 44.92 5.21
N ARG A 481 13.07 44.97 4.33
CA ARG A 481 13.75 46.22 3.99
C ARG A 481 12.78 47.22 3.33
N MET A 482 11.92 46.75 2.44
CA MET A 482 10.89 47.57 1.79
C MET A 482 9.86 48.10 2.79
N ALA A 483 9.41 47.29 3.74
CA ALA A 483 8.50 47.70 4.80
C ALA A 483 9.14 48.77 5.71
N GLN A 484 10.42 48.59 6.06
CA GLN A 484 11.19 49.58 6.83
C GLN A 484 11.36 50.90 6.06
N HIS A 485 11.72 50.84 4.77
CA HIS A 485 11.84 52.02 3.92
C HIS A 485 10.49 52.73 3.71
N ARG A 486 9.40 51.98 3.52
CA ARG A 486 8.04 52.55 3.44
C ARG A 486 7.67 53.28 4.72
N THR A 487 7.92 52.67 5.86
CA THR A 487 7.62 53.26 7.18
C THR A 487 8.41 54.55 7.37
N ALA A 488 9.72 54.51 7.10
CA ALA A 488 10.59 55.69 7.17
C ALA A 488 10.14 56.80 6.21
N ALA A 489 9.77 56.46 4.97
CA ALA A 489 9.30 57.43 3.98
C ALA A 489 7.96 58.06 4.40
N VAL A 490 7.03 57.29 4.96
CA VAL A 490 5.76 57.81 5.48
C VAL A 490 6.01 58.76 6.64
N GLU A 491 6.81 58.37 7.64
CA GLU A 491 7.16 59.22 8.78
C GLU A 491 7.86 60.52 8.35
N GLU A 492 8.76 60.43 7.38
CA GLU A 492 9.47 61.57 6.79
C GLU A 492 8.48 62.51 6.06
N THR A 493 7.55 61.96 5.26
CA THR A 493 6.52 62.78 4.59
C THR A 493 5.56 63.45 5.58
N ASP A 494 5.14 62.74 6.63
CA ASP A 494 4.28 63.30 7.68
C ASP A 494 4.99 64.39 8.47
N ARG A 495 6.28 64.20 8.77
CA ARG A 495 7.11 65.23 9.40
C ARG A 495 7.23 66.47 8.51
N ALA A 496 7.48 66.29 7.21
CA ALA A 496 7.54 67.39 6.26
C ALA A 496 6.19 68.13 6.17
N ARG A 497 5.07 67.40 6.20
CA ARG A 497 3.71 67.98 6.20
C ARG A 497 3.46 68.82 7.44
N LYS A 498 3.80 68.30 8.63
CA LYS A 498 3.69 69.02 9.91
C LYS A 498 4.58 70.27 9.94
N GLU A 499 5.81 70.19 9.45
CA GLU A 499 6.71 71.36 9.37
C GLU A 499 6.23 72.43 8.38
N MET A 500 5.63 72.03 7.26
CA MET A 500 5.03 72.97 6.31
C MET A 500 3.81 73.67 6.92
N ALA A 501 2.91 72.92 7.56
CA ALA A 501 1.75 73.46 8.26
C ALA A 501 2.16 74.43 9.38
N ALA A 502 3.20 74.10 10.15
CA ALA A 502 3.72 74.98 11.19
C ALA A 502 4.27 76.30 10.63
N ARG A 503 4.97 76.26 9.48
CA ARG A 503 5.48 77.48 8.82
C ARG A 503 4.38 78.34 8.22
N GLU A 504 3.34 77.73 7.67
CA GLU A 504 2.16 78.43 7.19
C GLU A 504 1.43 79.11 8.35
N ALA A 505 1.26 78.42 9.48
CA ALA A 505 0.72 79.01 10.71
C ALA A 505 1.56 80.20 11.23
N GLU A 506 2.89 80.07 11.30
CA GLU A 506 3.77 81.17 11.72
C GLU A 506 3.73 82.37 10.75
N ALA A 507 3.58 82.12 9.44
CA ALA A 507 3.48 83.17 8.44
C ALA A 507 2.15 83.92 8.56
N LEU A 508 1.05 83.20 8.79
CA LEU A 508 -0.27 83.78 9.07
C LEU A 508 -0.25 84.60 10.37
N GLU A 509 0.38 84.11 11.43
CA GLU A 509 0.48 84.84 12.70
C GLU A 509 1.30 86.14 12.54
N ARG A 510 2.40 86.11 11.78
CA ARG A 510 3.16 87.33 11.44
C ARG A 510 2.34 88.34 10.66
N ALA A 511 1.59 87.88 9.65
CA ALA A 511 0.71 88.76 8.88
C ALA A 511 -0.38 89.39 9.77
N ARG A 512 -0.97 88.62 10.70
CA ARG A 512 -1.94 89.15 11.69
C ARG A 512 -1.33 90.23 12.58
N ARG A 513 -0.10 90.01 13.08
CA ARG A 513 0.60 91.02 13.90
C ARG A 513 0.87 92.29 13.11
N GLU A 514 1.33 92.17 11.86
CA GLU A 514 1.60 93.32 11.01
C GLU A 514 0.32 94.13 10.69
N VAL A 515 -0.80 93.46 10.40
CA VAL A 515 -2.11 94.11 10.22
C VAL A 515 -2.57 94.79 11.51
N SER A 516 -2.37 94.15 12.67
CA SER A 516 -2.70 94.73 13.97
C SER A 516 -1.86 95.98 14.28
N ASP A 517 -0.55 95.92 14.05
CA ASP A 517 0.38 97.03 14.28
C ASP A 517 0.06 98.21 13.35
N GLN A 518 -0.26 97.94 12.08
CA GLN A 518 -0.71 98.95 11.12
C GLN A 518 -2.04 99.57 11.57
N ARG A 519 -3.01 98.77 12.00
CA ARG A 519 -4.30 99.26 12.52
C ARG A 519 -4.10 100.18 13.73
N GLN A 520 -3.18 99.84 14.63
CA GLN A 520 -2.86 100.67 15.79
C GLN A 520 -2.24 102.03 15.37
N LEU A 521 -1.33 102.04 14.39
CA LEU A 521 -0.79 103.27 13.81
C LEU A 521 -1.89 104.16 13.19
N PHE A 522 -2.85 103.57 12.48
CA PHE A 522 -3.98 104.31 11.92
C PHE A 522 -4.88 104.92 13.01
N LYS A 523 -5.15 104.19 14.09
CA LYS A 523 -5.87 104.73 15.25
C LYS A 523 -5.14 105.90 15.92
N GLU A 524 -3.81 105.84 16.01
CA GLU A 524 -3.01 106.96 16.52
C GLU A 524 -3.06 108.18 15.58
N ILE A 525 -3.06 107.96 14.26
CA ILE A 525 -3.19 109.03 13.27
C ILE A 525 -4.58 109.68 13.36
N ASP A 526 -5.66 108.90 13.43
CA ASP A 526 -7.03 109.41 13.61
C ASP A 526 -7.17 110.19 14.93
N ALA A 527 -6.63 109.67 16.04
CA ALA A 527 -6.63 110.36 17.33
C ALA A 527 -5.89 111.72 17.26
N ARG A 528 -4.76 111.79 16.56
CA ARG A 528 -4.01 113.05 16.33
C ARG A 528 -4.79 114.02 15.44
N GLN A 529 -5.44 113.53 14.39
CA GLN A 529 -6.27 114.36 13.51
C GLN A 529 -7.47 114.97 14.26
N ARG A 530 -8.15 114.18 15.09
CA ARG A 530 -9.25 114.67 15.95
C ARG A 530 -8.77 115.70 16.98
N ALA A 531 -7.61 115.47 17.61
CA ALA A 531 -7.02 116.41 18.56
C ALA A 531 -6.58 117.74 17.93
N ALA A 532 -6.21 117.72 16.63
CA ALA A 532 -5.83 118.91 15.88
C ALA A 532 -7.02 119.79 15.44
N GLY A 533 -8.26 119.36 15.67
CA GLY A 533 -9.46 120.12 15.32
C GLY A 533 -9.71 120.24 13.81
N SER A 534 -9.15 119.34 13.01
CA SER A 534 -9.35 119.34 11.56
C SER A 534 -10.83 119.12 11.21
N PRO A 535 -11.39 119.91 10.27
CA PRO A 535 -12.73 119.65 9.75
C PRO A 535 -12.75 118.30 9.03
N GLN A 536 -13.90 117.61 9.04
CA GLN A 536 -14.15 116.35 8.33
C GLN A 536 -13.88 116.53 6.82
N ASP A 537 -12.62 116.36 6.42
CA ASP A 537 -12.15 116.44 5.04
C ASP A 537 -11.91 115.03 4.49
N SER A 538 -11.65 114.91 3.18
CA SER A 538 -11.49 113.60 2.53
C SER A 538 -10.34 112.77 3.09
N ALA A 539 -9.40 113.39 3.82
CA ALA A 539 -8.33 112.66 4.50
C ALA A 539 -8.87 111.85 5.69
N THR A 540 -9.91 112.34 6.36
CA THR A 540 -10.58 111.63 7.46
C THR A 540 -11.38 110.43 6.95
N GLU A 541 -12.04 110.56 5.79
CA GLU A 541 -12.71 109.41 5.13
C GLU A 541 -11.70 108.36 4.67
N LEU A 542 -10.56 108.76 4.09
CA LEU A 542 -9.52 107.81 3.68
C LEU A 542 -8.90 107.03 4.84
N VAL A 543 -8.79 107.65 6.02
CA VAL A 543 -8.33 106.96 7.25
C VAL A 543 -9.36 105.95 7.73
N LYS A 544 -10.65 106.26 7.62
CA LYS A 544 -11.74 105.35 7.97
C LYS A 544 -11.84 104.17 7.00
N ASP A 545 -11.79 104.44 5.69
CA ASP A 545 -11.79 103.41 4.65
C ASP A 545 -10.58 102.48 4.80
N ALA A 546 -9.43 103.01 5.23
CA ALA A 546 -8.25 102.21 5.53
C ALA A 546 -8.45 101.33 6.79
N ASP A 547 -9.03 101.84 7.88
CA ASP A 547 -9.31 101.05 9.10
C ASP A 547 -10.31 99.92 8.80
N ASP A 548 -11.37 100.22 8.03
CA ASP A 548 -12.36 99.21 7.58
C ASP A 548 -11.68 98.15 6.70
N ALA A 549 -10.80 98.54 5.77
CA ALA A 549 -10.05 97.58 4.94
C ALA A 549 -9.06 96.72 5.74
N PHE A 550 -8.47 97.24 6.83
CA PHE A 550 -7.62 96.45 7.73
C PHE A 550 -8.43 95.50 8.61
N GLU A 551 -9.65 95.89 8.99
CA GLU A 551 -10.59 95.00 9.69
C GLU A 551 -10.98 93.81 8.80
N ASP A 552 -11.41 94.08 7.56
CA ASP A 552 -11.73 93.04 6.57
C ASP A 552 -10.52 92.13 6.30
N ALA A 553 -9.31 92.69 6.17
CA ALA A 553 -8.08 91.91 6.02
C ALA A 553 -7.76 91.05 7.26
N GLY A 554 -8.03 91.57 8.46
CA GLY A 554 -7.89 90.84 9.72
C GLY A 554 -8.88 89.68 9.84
N GLU A 555 -10.13 89.87 9.43
CA GLU A 555 -11.15 88.82 9.39
C GLU A 555 -10.82 87.75 8.35
N ALA A 556 -10.36 88.15 7.15
CA ALA A 556 -9.94 87.21 6.11
C ALA A 556 -8.72 86.36 6.54
N LEU A 557 -7.73 86.96 7.22
CA LEU A 557 -6.61 86.24 7.83
C LEU A 557 -7.04 85.38 9.03
N SER A 558 -8.18 85.71 9.65
CA SER A 558 -8.77 84.91 10.72
C SER A 558 -9.38 83.64 10.16
N ALA A 559 -10.27 83.78 9.18
CA ALA A 559 -10.89 82.67 8.46
C ALA A 559 -9.85 81.77 7.75
N ALA A 560 -8.80 82.35 7.16
CA ALA A 560 -7.75 81.60 6.47
C ALA A 560 -6.83 80.77 7.39
N ALA A 561 -6.82 81.01 8.71
CA ALA A 561 -6.08 80.15 9.65
C ALA A 561 -6.98 79.14 10.37
N GLU A 562 -8.31 79.32 10.33
CA GLU A 562 -9.27 78.32 10.81
C GLU A 562 -9.51 77.20 9.78
N ALA A 563 -9.47 77.55 8.50
CA ALA A 563 -9.49 76.61 7.37
C ALA A 563 -8.13 75.93 7.17
#